data_AF-A0A554V2W9-F1
#
_entry.id   AF-A0A554V2W9-F1
#
_cell.length_a   1.000
_cell.length_b   1.000
_cell.length_c   1.000
_cell.angle_alpha   90.00
_cell.angle_beta   90.00
_cell.angle_gamma   90.00
#
_symmetry.space_group_name_H-M   'P 1'
#
loop_
_entity.id
_entity.type
_entity.pdbx_description
1 polymer ?
#
loop_
_entity_poly.entity_id
_entity_poly.type
_entity_poly.pdbx_seq_one_letter_code
_entity_poly.pdbx_strand_id
1 'polypeptide(L)'
;MIVRARRARLGMTHDDVRAAGGPSDRLMTKIEHGQGPEPSPSTLRKIDCALRWQPGSAAAVLGGEDPRPLEDARPTRADIDRHDRLLSALERRGVTHIAMRGAGPADDGHTLAPELVEEIIALLNELPMGPRPT
;
A
#
# COMPACT_ATOMS: atom_id res chain seq x y z
N MET A 1 -10.70 20.48 3.06
CA MET A 1 -9.47 19.73 3.42
C MET A 1 -9.24 18.62 2.40
N ILE A 2 -7.99 18.43 1.94
CA ILE A 2 -7.61 17.60 0.79
C ILE A 2 -7.94 16.11 0.99
N VAL A 3 -7.65 15.53 2.16
CA VAL A 3 -7.93 14.11 2.48
C VAL A 3 -9.43 13.80 2.37
N ARG A 4 -10.29 14.62 3.00
CA ARG A 4 -11.76 14.48 2.92
C ARG A 4 -12.26 14.59 1.49
N ALA A 5 -11.73 15.55 0.72
CA ALA A 5 -12.11 15.74 -0.68
C ALA A 5 -11.75 14.53 -1.54
N ARG A 6 -10.56 13.94 -1.34
CA ARG A 6 -10.14 12.73 -2.05
C ARG A 6 -11.01 11.54 -1.69
N ARG A 7 -11.25 11.28 -0.40
CA ARG A 7 -12.13 10.19 0.05
C ARG A 7 -13.53 10.31 -0.58
N ALA A 8 -14.10 11.51 -0.59
CA ALA A 8 -15.39 11.78 -1.22
C ALA A 8 -15.39 11.53 -2.73
N ARG A 9 -14.32 11.92 -3.45
CA ARG A 9 -14.16 11.61 -4.88
C ARG A 9 -14.09 10.11 -5.16
N LEU A 10 -13.55 9.33 -4.23
CA LEU A 10 -13.51 7.87 -4.33
C LEU A 10 -14.83 7.20 -3.90
N GLY A 11 -15.83 7.97 -3.43
CA GLY A 11 -17.09 7.44 -2.94
C GLY A 11 -16.99 6.64 -1.64
N MET A 12 -15.90 6.81 -0.89
CA MET A 12 -15.59 5.98 0.28
C MET A 12 -16.17 6.55 1.58
N THR A 13 -16.72 5.66 2.41
CA THR A 13 -16.99 5.91 3.83
C THR A 13 -15.70 5.80 4.67
N HIS A 14 -15.76 6.10 5.98
CA HIS A 14 -14.62 5.83 6.86
C HIS A 14 -14.37 4.33 7.04
N ASP A 15 -15.43 3.52 7.07
CA ASP A 15 -15.33 2.06 7.13
C ASP A 15 -14.64 1.50 5.88
N ASP A 16 -14.94 2.04 4.70
CA ASP A 16 -14.26 1.67 3.45
C ASP A 16 -12.77 2.02 3.50
N VAL A 17 -12.42 3.18 4.06
CA VAL A 17 -11.01 3.58 4.26
C VAL A 17 -10.30 2.61 5.18
N ARG A 18 -10.93 2.22 6.29
CA ARG A 18 -10.38 1.22 7.21
C ARG A 18 -10.21 -0.15 6.54
N ALA A 19 -11.21 -0.60 5.79
CA ALA A 19 -11.18 -1.84 5.02
C ALA A 19 -10.08 -1.84 3.96
N ALA A 20 -9.78 -0.67 3.36
CA ALA A 20 -8.68 -0.47 2.42
C ALA A 20 -7.29 -0.37 3.10
N GLY A 21 -7.16 -0.70 4.39
CA GLY A 21 -5.90 -0.65 5.14
C GLY A 21 -5.57 0.73 5.71
N GLY A 22 -6.54 1.64 5.73
CA GLY A 22 -6.42 3.00 6.26
C GLY A 22 -6.38 3.09 7.79
N PRO A 23 -6.31 4.32 8.34
CA PRO A 23 -6.43 4.55 9.76
C PRO A 23 -7.83 4.17 10.29
N SER A 24 -7.98 4.08 11.62
CA SER A 24 -9.30 3.87 12.22
C SER A 24 -10.21 5.08 12.01
N ASP A 25 -11.53 4.89 12.02
CA ASP A 25 -12.53 5.93 11.71
C ASP A 25 -12.39 7.15 12.64
N ARG A 26 -12.09 6.92 13.93
CA ARG A 26 -11.79 7.99 14.89
C ARG A 26 -10.54 8.79 14.49
N LEU A 27 -9.48 8.12 14.04
CA LEU A 27 -8.27 8.78 13.60
C LEU A 27 -8.49 9.49 12.25
N MET A 28 -9.23 8.87 11.34
CA MET A 28 -9.64 9.48 10.07
C MET A 28 -10.44 10.76 10.30
N THR A 29 -11.38 10.76 11.24
CA THR A 29 -12.16 11.94 11.65
C THR A 29 -11.24 13.06 12.14
N LYS A 30 -10.30 12.75 13.05
CA LYS A 30 -9.32 13.73 13.54
C LYS A 30 -8.49 14.33 12.42
N ILE A 31 -7.97 13.50 11.52
CA ILE A 31 -7.24 13.94 10.33
C ILE A 31 -8.12 14.84 9.46
N GLU A 32 -9.38 14.44 9.21
CA GLU A 32 -10.32 15.19 8.39
C GLU A 32 -10.65 16.58 8.92
N HIS A 33 -10.60 16.74 10.24
CA HIS A 33 -10.81 18.00 10.93
C HIS A 33 -9.51 18.76 11.27
N GLY A 34 -8.33 18.23 10.91
CA GLY A 34 -7.05 18.83 11.29
C GLY A 34 -6.82 18.87 12.80
N GLN A 35 -7.33 17.88 13.54
CA GLN A 35 -7.28 17.82 14.99
C GLN A 35 -6.24 16.82 15.48
N GLY A 36 -5.62 17.14 16.61
CA GLY A 36 -4.65 16.28 17.29
C GLY A 36 -3.21 16.52 16.83
N PRO A 37 -2.27 15.69 17.29
CA PRO A 37 -0.88 15.80 16.91
C PRO A 37 -0.69 15.45 15.42
N GLU A 38 0.46 15.86 14.88
CA GLU A 38 0.86 15.48 13.55
C GLU A 38 0.87 13.95 13.39
N PRO A 39 0.25 13.40 12.32
CA PRO A 39 0.19 11.96 12.11
C PRO A 39 1.59 11.33 12.00
N SER A 40 1.75 10.16 12.61
CA SER A 40 3.00 9.41 12.49
C SER A 40 3.27 8.94 11.05
N PRO A 41 4.53 8.64 10.66
CA PRO A 41 4.84 8.13 9.33
C PRO A 41 4.07 6.86 8.94
N SER A 42 3.79 5.99 9.91
CA SER A 42 2.95 4.80 9.71
C SER A 42 1.50 5.18 9.37
N THR A 43 0.95 6.21 10.03
CA THR A 43 -0.39 6.72 9.73
C THR A 43 -0.45 7.35 8.34
N LEU A 44 0.57 8.12 7.96
CA LEU A 44 0.66 8.71 6.62
C LEU A 44 0.69 7.64 5.53
N ARG A 45 1.46 6.56 5.71
CA ARG A 45 1.43 5.40 4.78
C ARG A 45 0.06 4.74 4.68
N LYS A 46 -0.69 4.64 5.79
CA LYS A 46 -2.07 4.12 5.75
C LYS A 46 -3.01 5.03 4.98
N ILE A 47 -2.84 6.35 5.08
CA ILE A 47 -3.60 7.33 4.31
C ILE A 47 -3.26 7.20 2.82
N ASP A 48 -1.97 7.12 2.46
CA ASP A 48 -1.52 6.93 1.07
C ASP A 48 -2.18 5.69 0.46
N CYS A 49 -2.13 4.57 1.18
CA CYS A 49 -2.71 3.30 0.76
C CYS A 49 -4.22 3.42 0.54
N ALA A 50 -4.97 3.83 1.57
CA ALA A 50 -6.43 3.82 1.52
C ALA A 50 -7.00 4.85 0.54
N LEU A 51 -6.34 6.00 0.35
CA LEU A 51 -6.79 7.05 -0.57
C LEU A 51 -6.25 6.92 -1.99
N ARG A 52 -5.62 5.78 -2.29
CA ARG A 52 -5.04 5.46 -3.58
C ARG A 52 -4.13 6.59 -4.05
N TRP A 53 -3.25 7.03 -3.16
CA TRP A 53 -2.19 7.97 -3.46
C TRP A 53 -0.86 7.24 -3.58
N GLN A 54 0.04 7.80 -4.37
CA GLN A 54 1.42 7.35 -4.43
C GLN A 54 2.07 7.54 -3.05
N PRO A 55 3.01 6.65 -2.66
CA PRO A 55 3.71 6.77 -1.38
C PRO A 55 4.29 8.17 -1.16
N GLY A 56 4.09 8.72 0.04
CA GLY A 56 4.56 10.04 0.46
C GLY A 56 3.59 11.19 0.15
N SER A 57 2.47 10.95 -0.55
CA SER A 57 1.53 12.03 -0.89
C SER A 57 0.84 12.63 0.34
N ALA A 58 0.53 11.83 1.35
CA ALA A 58 -0.06 12.32 2.60
C ALA A 58 0.92 13.22 3.36
N ALA A 59 2.22 12.90 3.32
CA ALA A 59 3.27 13.74 3.88
C ALA A 59 3.43 15.05 3.09
N ALA A 60 3.40 14.98 1.75
CA ALA A 60 3.41 16.15 0.88
C ALA A 60 2.25 17.11 1.20
N VAL A 61 1.03 16.58 1.39
CA VAL A 61 -0.15 17.37 1.81
C VAL A 61 0.05 18.05 3.17
N LEU A 62 0.70 17.39 4.13
CA LEU A 62 1.04 18.03 5.40
C LEU A 62 2.04 19.18 5.22
N GLY A 63 2.98 19.02 4.28
CA GLY A 63 3.93 20.07 3.88
C GLY A 63 3.32 21.19 3.02
N GLY A 64 2.02 21.10 2.67
CA GLY A 64 1.33 22.08 1.83
C GLY A 64 1.47 21.85 0.32
N GLU A 65 2.00 20.70 -0.10
CA GLU A 65 2.07 20.28 -1.49
C GLU A 65 0.83 19.49 -1.92
N ASP A 66 0.67 19.30 -3.23
CA ASP A 66 -0.43 18.49 -3.77
C ASP A 66 -0.14 16.98 -3.69
N PRO A 67 -1.17 16.15 -3.40
CA PRO A 67 -1.01 14.70 -3.41
C PRO A 67 -0.87 14.18 -4.84
N ARG A 68 -0.22 13.03 -5.00
CA ARG A 68 -0.10 12.34 -6.29
C ARG A 68 -1.03 11.12 -6.33
N PRO A 69 -2.13 11.14 -7.11
CA PRO A 69 -2.99 9.97 -7.29
C PRO A 69 -2.26 8.78 -7.91
N LEU A 70 -2.64 7.55 -7.51
CA LEU A 70 -2.09 6.33 -8.11
C LEU A 70 -2.52 6.15 -9.56
N GLU A 71 -3.71 6.62 -9.95
CA GLU A 71 -4.16 6.58 -11.35
C GLU A 71 -3.26 7.40 -12.30
N ASP A 72 -2.52 8.36 -11.77
CA ASP A 72 -1.56 9.16 -12.53
C ASP A 72 -0.17 8.52 -12.60
N ALA A 73 0.09 7.50 -11.78
CA ALA A 73 1.36 6.79 -11.79
C ALA A 73 1.52 6.04 -13.11
N ARG A 74 2.62 6.33 -13.81
CA ARG A 74 3.07 5.54 -14.96
C ARG A 74 4.16 4.58 -14.48
N PRO A 75 4.02 3.27 -14.68
CA PRO A 75 5.11 2.34 -14.41
C PRO A 75 6.35 2.76 -15.19
N THR A 76 7.48 2.86 -14.51
CA THR A 76 8.76 3.11 -15.18
C THR A 76 9.27 1.83 -15.82
N ARG A 77 10.26 1.93 -16.72
CA ARG A 77 10.93 0.75 -17.26
C ARG A 77 11.55 -0.10 -16.15
N ALA A 78 12.12 0.54 -15.13
CA ALA A 78 12.69 -0.15 -13.98
C ALA A 78 11.64 -0.91 -13.16
N ASP A 79 10.41 -0.37 -13.03
CA ASP A 79 9.31 -1.08 -12.36
C ASP A 79 8.90 -2.33 -13.13
N ILE A 80 8.80 -2.22 -14.46
CA ILE A 80 8.49 -3.35 -15.35
C ILE A 80 9.59 -4.43 -15.23
N ASP A 81 10.86 -4.02 -15.32
CA ASP A 81 11.99 -4.96 -15.22
C ASP A 81 12.05 -5.61 -13.82
N ARG A 82 11.71 -4.89 -12.75
CA ARG A 82 11.60 -5.45 -11.39
C ARG A 82 10.47 -6.47 -11.30
N HIS A 83 9.32 -6.17 -11.89
CA HIS A 83 8.16 -7.05 -11.89
C HIS A 83 8.47 -8.37 -12.61
N ASP A 84 9.09 -8.31 -13.79
CA ASP A 84 9.49 -9.48 -14.57
C ASP A 84 10.46 -10.40 -13.79
N ARG A 85 11.43 -9.81 -13.09
CA ARG A 85 12.35 -10.55 -12.21
C ARG A 85 11.62 -11.22 -11.04
N LEU A 86 10.64 -10.54 -10.44
CA LEU A 86 9.84 -11.11 -9.35
C LEU A 86 9.03 -12.30 -9.83
N LEU A 87 8.34 -12.18 -10.97
CA LEU A 87 7.58 -13.29 -11.57
C LEU A 87 8.50 -14.48 -11.85
N SER A 88 9.64 -14.25 -12.48
CA SER A 88 10.65 -15.28 -12.75
C SER A 88 11.19 -15.94 -11.48
N ALA A 89 11.29 -15.20 -10.37
CA ALA A 89 11.73 -15.75 -9.09
C ALA A 89 10.65 -16.64 -8.45
N LEU A 90 9.40 -16.21 -8.51
CA LEU A 90 8.24 -16.96 -7.99
C LEU A 90 8.03 -18.26 -8.79
N GLU A 91 8.08 -18.20 -10.12
CA GLU A 91 7.95 -19.37 -11.00
C GLU A 91 9.02 -20.42 -10.73
N ARG A 92 10.29 -20.00 -10.57
CA ARG A 92 11.39 -20.91 -10.20
C ARG A 92 11.21 -21.59 -8.84
N ARG A 93 10.31 -21.09 -8.00
CA ARG A 93 9.95 -21.65 -6.70
C ARG A 93 8.61 -22.39 -6.72
N GLY A 94 7.99 -22.54 -7.90
CA GLY A 94 6.69 -23.19 -8.05
C GLY A 94 5.51 -22.37 -7.53
N VAL A 95 5.72 -21.08 -7.21
CA VAL A 95 4.64 -20.17 -6.79
C VAL A 95 3.95 -19.65 -8.05
N THR A 96 2.81 -20.22 -8.38
CA THR A 96 2.03 -19.85 -9.56
C THR A 96 0.97 -18.79 -9.27
N HIS A 97 0.51 -18.69 -8.02
CA HIS A 97 -0.50 -17.71 -7.59
C HIS A 97 -0.22 -17.22 -6.16
N ILE A 98 -0.49 -15.94 -5.91
CA ILE A 98 -0.45 -15.32 -4.58
C ILE A 98 -1.84 -14.76 -4.29
N ALA A 99 -2.51 -15.32 -3.30
CA ALA A 99 -3.78 -14.80 -2.83
C ALA A 99 -3.59 -13.60 -1.90
N MET A 100 -4.56 -12.68 -1.89
CA MET A 100 -4.61 -11.61 -0.89
C MET A 100 -4.77 -12.22 0.51
N ARG A 101 -4.06 -11.65 1.49
CA ARG A 101 -4.25 -12.03 2.90
C ARG A 101 -5.73 -11.81 3.28
N GLY A 102 -6.43 -12.88 3.65
CA GLY A 102 -7.86 -12.85 4.00
C GLY A 102 -8.82 -13.05 2.83
N ALA A 103 -8.34 -13.37 1.62
CA ALA A 103 -9.20 -13.96 0.60
C ALA A 103 -9.78 -15.27 1.18
N GLY A 104 -11.11 -15.39 1.20
CA GLY A 104 -11.78 -16.63 1.59
C GLY A 104 -11.33 -17.78 0.68
N PRO A 105 -11.43 -19.04 1.12
CA PRO A 105 -11.05 -20.18 0.31
C PRO A 105 -11.99 -20.24 -0.90
N ALA A 106 -11.56 -19.66 -2.02
CA ALA A 106 -11.90 -20.24 -3.31
C ALA A 106 -11.16 -21.58 -3.37
N ASP A 107 -11.82 -22.60 -3.93
CA ASP A 107 -11.54 -24.05 -3.83
C ASP A 107 -10.11 -24.55 -4.17
N ASP A 108 -9.14 -23.68 -4.39
CA ASP A 108 -7.75 -23.97 -4.74
C ASP A 108 -6.69 -23.20 -3.91
N GLY A 109 -7.10 -22.30 -3.00
CA GLY A 109 -6.18 -21.52 -2.17
C GLY A 109 -5.46 -22.35 -1.09
N HIS A 110 -4.13 -22.41 -1.13
CA HIS A 110 -3.31 -23.08 -0.11
C HIS A 110 -2.77 -22.07 0.90
N THR A 111 -3.02 -22.29 2.20
CA THR A 111 -2.34 -21.56 3.26
C THR A 111 -0.86 -21.94 3.27
N LEU A 112 0.02 -20.96 3.07
CA LEU A 112 1.46 -21.18 3.17
C LEU A 112 1.83 -21.57 4.61
N ALA A 113 2.68 -22.57 4.75
CA ALA A 113 3.25 -22.93 6.04
C ALA A 113 4.00 -21.70 6.62
N PRO A 114 3.92 -21.44 7.93
CA PRO A 114 4.61 -20.30 8.57
C PRO A 114 6.09 -20.20 8.21
N GLU A 115 6.75 -21.35 8.06
CA GLU A 115 8.16 -21.47 7.71
C GLU A 115 8.44 -20.95 6.29
N LEU A 116 7.54 -21.25 5.35
CA LEU A 116 7.62 -20.77 3.96
C LEU A 116 7.36 -19.27 3.87
N VAL A 117 6.51 -18.72 4.75
CA VAL A 117 6.30 -17.26 4.85
C VAL A 117 7.57 -16.57 5.30
N GLU A 118 8.25 -17.09 6.33
CA GLU A 118 9.52 -16.55 6.82
C GLU A 118 10.62 -16.65 5.74
N GLU A 119 10.65 -17.74 4.97
CA GLU A 119 11.60 -17.91 3.86
C GLU A 119 11.35 -16.89 2.74
N ILE A 120 10.08 -16.64 2.39
CA ILE A 120 9.72 -15.59 1.42
C ILE A 120 10.12 -14.20 1.94
N ILE A 121 9.90 -13.91 3.22
CA ILE A 121 10.29 -12.64 3.83
C ILE A 121 11.81 -12.46 3.76
N ALA A 122 12.58 -13.50 4.12
CA ALA A 122 14.04 -13.47 4.02
C ALA A 122 14.50 -13.20 2.57
N LEU A 123 13.89 -13.90 1.61
CA LEU A 123 14.23 -13.75 0.19
C LEU A 123 13.89 -12.36 -0.35
N LEU A 124 12.75 -11.78 0.05
CA LEU A 124 12.38 -10.41 -0.29
C LEU A 124 13.35 -9.38 0.32
N ASN A 125 13.90 -9.63 1.50
CA ASN A 125 14.86 -8.76 2.15
C ASN A 125 16.27 -8.83 1.54
N GLU A 126 16.63 -9.96 0.93
CA GLU A 126 17.90 -10.15 0.20
C GLU A 126 17.89 -9.55 -1.21
N LEU A 127 16.70 -9.24 -1.76
CA LEU A 127 16.62 -8.53 -3.02
C LEU A 127 17.22 -7.13 -2.86
N PRO A 128 18.13 -6.70 -3.76
CA PRO A 128 18.73 -5.37 -3.67
C PRO A 128 17.61 -4.33 -3.77
N MET A 129 17.38 -3.62 -2.67
CA MET A 129 16.56 -2.42 -2.67
C MET A 129 17.14 -1.51 -3.75
N GLY A 130 16.35 -1.23 -4.79
CA GLY A 130 16.75 -0.32 -5.86
C GLY A 130 17.25 1.01 -5.27
N PRO A 131 18.04 1.79 -6.03
CA PRO A 131 18.68 2.99 -5.50
C PRO A 131 17.65 3.90 -4.83
N ARG A 132 17.96 4.35 -3.61
CA ARG A 132 17.15 5.37 -2.93
C ARG A 132 17.15 6.62 -3.81
N PRO A 133 16.00 7.23 -4.12
CA PRO A 133 15.99 8.51 -4.79
C PRO A 133 16.74 9.53 -3.92
N THR A 134 17.66 10.26 -4.55
CA THR A 134 18.43 11.38 -3.98
C THR A 134 17.54 12.59 -3.74
#